data_AF-A0A2R6AED3-F1
#
_entry.id   AF-A0A2R6AED3-F1
#
_cell.length_a   1.000
_cell.length_b   1.000
_cell.length_c   1.000
_cell.angle_alpha   90.00
_cell.angle_beta   90.00
_cell.angle_gamma   90.00
#
_symmetry.space_group_name_H-M   'P 1'
#
loop_
_entity.id
_entity.type
_entity.pdbx_description
1 polymer ?
#
loop_
_entity_poly.entity_id
_entity_poly.type
_entity_poly.pdbx_seq_one_letter_code
_entity_poly.pdbx_strand_id
1 'polypeptide(L)'
;MRITSPSPTFTGYILSLLYVCDIKPDEYTVTKDGFEIYNIEGLKNGGKIVEQIAREIEEKRRGKKDQTPFIIPLTAKNEKKCYQQILKELNIQSDAPISYVLEKYFQSMTEKTNESTYTCPTCLAPEFYEFNRVLGYTESRRKSDKYKKLSFDGYMLGIAGYVTSYLDRVKITRDRFVEVHLLPNVEGAHPEITMNWVEMYKKLRFGIEGLTPVTSLLMWLSLKTNYRGTVQLIALNTARGQNPTTIWNTFNLDLTRTSEIFSKLEENYKKMLERLLIDVFNQTVTNNFAIKISQLIFEAINQTKPLEELLYVGSREGALVTIKEVLGLQIAQEERKYLEYSRVVKHLFRILSSKS
;
A
#
# COMPACT_ATOMS: atom_id res chain seq x y z
N MET A 1 16.63 22.04 3.39
CA MET A 1 15.31 22.18 4.04
C MET A 1 15.20 21.17 5.19
N ARG A 2 14.77 21.60 6.38
CA ARG A 2 14.60 20.70 7.54
C ARG A 2 13.12 20.43 7.80
N ILE A 3 12.74 19.16 7.96
CA ILE A 3 11.38 18.72 8.22
C ILE A 3 11.36 17.93 9.50
N THR A 4 10.51 18.31 10.45
CA THR A 4 10.28 17.51 11.66
C THR A 4 9.33 16.36 11.33
N SER A 5 9.72 15.12 11.66
CA SER A 5 8.86 13.95 11.50
C SER A 5 8.10 13.68 12.80
N PRO A 6 6.75 13.73 12.80
CA PRO A 6 5.95 13.44 13.97
C PRO A 6 5.76 11.94 14.22
N SER A 7 5.79 11.08 13.19
CA SER A 7 5.53 9.64 13.36
C SER A 7 6.26 8.77 12.32
N PRO A 8 6.38 7.46 12.55
CA PRO A 8 6.92 6.53 11.57
C PRO A 8 6.15 6.54 10.24
N THR A 9 4.81 6.60 10.27
CA THR A 9 4.00 6.72 9.04
C THR A 9 4.33 7.99 8.27
N PHE A 10 4.48 9.13 8.96
CA PHE A 10 4.91 10.37 8.31
C PHE A 10 6.28 10.23 7.65
N THR A 11 7.25 9.61 8.33
CA THR A 11 8.56 9.29 7.76
C THR A 11 8.42 8.47 6.49
N GLY A 12 7.58 7.43 6.50
CA GLY A 12 7.27 6.62 5.33
C GLY A 12 6.72 7.44 4.16
N TYR A 13 5.79 8.37 4.43
CA TYR A 13 5.24 9.26 3.39
C TYR A 13 6.30 10.16 2.77
N ILE A 14 7.16 10.77 3.58
CA ILE A 14 8.25 11.61 3.06
C ILE A 14 9.21 10.77 2.21
N LEU A 15 9.56 9.55 2.64
CA LEU A 15 10.41 8.67 1.84
C LEU A 15 9.75 8.25 0.52
N SER A 16 8.46 7.89 0.52
CA SER A 16 7.72 7.61 -0.72
C SER A 16 7.79 8.79 -1.68
N LEU A 17 7.61 10.02 -1.18
CA LEU A 17 7.74 11.22 -1.97
C LEU A 17 9.14 11.38 -2.57
N LEU A 18 10.18 11.25 -1.74
CA LEU A 18 11.57 11.39 -2.19
C LEU A 18 11.90 10.38 -3.30
N TYR A 19 11.43 9.14 -3.17
CA TYR A 19 11.62 8.12 -4.22
C TYR A 19 10.87 8.43 -5.51
N VAL A 20 9.62 8.91 -5.41
CA VAL A 20 8.86 9.34 -6.60
C VAL A 20 9.53 10.51 -7.32
N CYS A 21 10.14 11.42 -6.56
CA CYS A 21 10.87 12.56 -7.09
C CYS A 21 12.32 12.23 -7.51
N ASP A 22 12.72 10.96 -7.49
CA ASP A 22 14.07 10.50 -7.84
C ASP A 22 15.19 11.18 -7.02
N ILE A 23 14.89 11.50 -5.76
CA ILE A 23 15.87 12.07 -4.82
C ILE A 23 16.71 10.94 -4.26
N LYS A 24 18.03 11.04 -4.45
CA LYS A 24 18.98 10.01 -4.07
C LYS A 24 19.29 10.03 -2.58
N PRO A 25 19.71 8.90 -1.98
CA PRO A 25 20.04 8.84 -0.55
C PRO A 25 21.15 9.77 -0.06
N ASP A 26 22.03 10.25 -0.94
CA ASP A 26 23.06 11.26 -0.64
C ASP A 26 22.53 12.70 -0.67
N GLU A 27 21.30 12.90 -1.17
CA GLU A 27 20.66 14.21 -1.29
C GLU A 27 19.71 14.53 -0.12
N TYR A 28 19.61 13.62 0.85
CA TYR A 28 18.91 13.85 2.11
C TYR A 28 19.48 13.00 3.25
N THR A 29 19.33 13.48 4.48
CA THR A 29 19.64 12.71 5.69
C THR A 29 18.37 12.45 6.49
N VAL A 30 18.17 11.20 6.90
CA VAL A 30 17.15 10.83 7.89
C VAL A 30 17.77 10.92 9.28
N THR A 31 17.26 11.82 10.10
CA THR A 31 17.67 12.03 11.49
C THR A 31 16.61 11.49 12.45
N LYS A 32 16.94 11.41 13.75
CA LYS A 32 15.96 11.03 14.78
C LYS A 32 14.76 11.99 14.85
N ASP A 33 14.95 13.25 14.45
CA ASP A 33 13.92 14.29 14.53
C ASP A 33 13.16 14.49 13.21
N GLY A 34 13.55 13.82 12.12
CA GLY A 34 12.95 13.96 10.80
C GLY A 34 13.99 14.02 9.69
N PHE A 35 13.85 14.92 8.73
CA PHE A 35 14.64 14.95 7.50
C PHE A 35 15.41 16.25 7.32
N GLU A 36 16.59 16.12 6.73
CA GLU A 36 17.34 17.22 6.13
C GLU A 36 17.48 16.94 4.64
N ILE A 37 16.79 17.73 3.80
CA ILE A 37 16.81 17.58 2.34
C ILE A 37 17.74 18.65 1.77
N TYR A 38 18.73 18.22 0.98
CA TYR A 38 19.73 19.09 0.38
C TYR A 38 19.39 19.44 -1.08
N ASN A 39 18.82 18.50 -1.85
CA ASN A 39 18.42 18.76 -3.24
C ASN A 39 16.97 19.25 -3.37
N ILE A 40 16.75 20.53 -3.04
CA ILE A 40 15.42 21.17 -3.17
C ILE A 40 15.00 21.31 -4.64
N GLU A 41 15.95 21.54 -5.55
CA GLU A 41 15.66 21.71 -6.98
C GLU A 41 15.18 20.39 -7.62
N GLY A 42 15.79 19.26 -7.25
CA GLY A 42 15.30 17.93 -7.62
C GLY A 42 13.86 17.71 -7.13
N LEU A 43 13.57 18.11 -5.89
CA LEU A 43 12.24 17.96 -5.30
C LEU A 43 11.19 18.81 -6.03
N LYS A 44 11.54 20.03 -6.46
CA LYS A 44 10.69 20.88 -7.32
C LYS A 44 10.43 20.23 -8.68
N ASN A 45 11.47 19.71 -9.32
CA ASN A 45 11.37 19.05 -10.62
C ASN A 45 10.47 17.81 -10.54
N GLY A 46 10.60 17.03 -9.46
CA GLY A 46 9.73 15.89 -9.15
C GLY A 46 8.26 16.28 -8.89
N GLY A 47 7.99 17.55 -8.56
CA GLY A 47 6.64 18.06 -8.32
C GLY A 47 5.65 17.82 -9.47
N LYS A 48 6.12 17.78 -10.73
CA LYS A 48 5.28 17.44 -11.89
C LYS A 48 4.75 16.00 -11.83
N ILE A 49 5.56 15.06 -11.34
CA ILE A 49 5.15 13.65 -11.18
C ILE A 49 4.12 13.55 -10.06
N VAL A 50 4.34 14.27 -8.96
CA VAL A 50 3.41 14.32 -7.83
C VAL A 50 2.05 14.88 -8.26
N GLU A 51 2.05 15.97 -9.03
CA GLU A 51 0.85 16.56 -9.61
C GLU A 51 0.09 15.57 -10.51
N GLN A 52 0.81 14.88 -11.41
CA GLN A 52 0.22 13.88 -12.28
C GLN A 52 -0.44 12.76 -11.47
N ILE A 53 0.25 12.25 -10.44
CA ILE A 53 -0.29 11.22 -9.54
C ILE A 53 -1.56 11.71 -8.85
N ALA A 54 -1.55 12.94 -8.32
CA ALA A 54 -2.71 13.56 -7.71
C ALA A 54 -3.90 13.61 -8.67
N ARG A 55 -3.68 14.11 -9.90
CA ARG A 55 -4.73 14.26 -10.92
C ARG A 55 -5.38 12.93 -11.28
N GLU A 56 -4.58 11.89 -11.49
CA GLU A 56 -5.07 10.54 -11.77
C GLU A 56 -5.90 9.96 -10.60
N ILE A 57 -5.54 10.26 -9.34
CA ILE A 57 -6.36 9.86 -8.17
C ILE A 57 -7.70 10.62 -8.17
N GLU A 58 -7.69 11.91 -8.49
CA GLU A 58 -8.90 12.75 -8.58
C GLU A 58 -9.86 12.21 -9.63
N GLU A 59 -9.36 11.92 -10.83
CA GLU A 59 -10.14 11.37 -11.94
C GLU A 59 -10.78 10.02 -11.58
N LYS A 60 -10.01 9.11 -10.96
CA LYS A 60 -10.53 7.81 -10.51
C LYS A 60 -11.62 7.96 -9.43
N ARG A 61 -11.52 8.97 -8.55
CA ARG A 61 -12.55 9.25 -7.52
C ARG A 61 -13.80 9.88 -8.11
N ARG A 62 -13.68 10.80 -9.08
CA ARG A 62 -14.83 11.44 -9.77
C ARG A 62 -15.72 10.41 -10.49
N GLY A 63 -15.14 9.34 -11.01
CA GLY A 63 -15.88 8.23 -11.63
C GLY A 63 -16.75 7.40 -10.67
N LYS A 64 -16.62 7.57 -9.34
CA LYS A 64 -17.35 6.81 -8.33
C LYS A 64 -18.42 7.69 -7.66
N LYS A 65 -19.71 7.40 -7.91
CA LYS A 65 -20.89 8.18 -7.45
C LYS A 65 -21.00 8.46 -5.94
N ASP A 66 -20.28 7.72 -5.08
CA ASP A 66 -20.45 7.73 -3.61
C ASP A 66 -19.26 8.26 -2.81
N GLN A 67 -18.29 8.93 -3.43
CA GLN A 67 -17.05 9.31 -2.73
C GLN A 67 -16.87 10.81 -2.64
N THR A 68 -16.60 11.29 -1.41
CA THR A 68 -16.20 12.67 -1.14
C THR A 68 -15.07 13.08 -2.10
N PRO A 69 -15.18 14.24 -2.77
CA PRO A 69 -14.23 14.67 -3.80
C PRO A 69 -12.82 14.98 -3.25
N PHE A 70 -12.67 14.94 -1.93
CA PHE A 70 -11.47 15.41 -1.25
C PHE A 70 -10.48 14.26 -1.04
N ILE A 71 -9.27 14.40 -1.59
CA ILE A 71 -8.22 13.35 -1.55
C ILE A 71 -7.65 13.17 -0.16
N ILE A 72 -7.49 14.27 0.60
CA ILE A 72 -6.93 14.23 1.95
C ILE A 72 -8.08 14.04 2.94
N PRO A 73 -8.18 12.93 3.68
CA PRO A 73 -9.27 12.76 4.63
C PRO A 73 -9.05 13.66 5.85
N LEU A 74 -9.67 14.84 5.83
CA LEU A 74 -9.60 15.84 6.91
C LEU A 74 -10.80 15.71 7.88
N THR A 75 -10.51 15.77 9.18
CA THR A 75 -11.53 15.89 10.24
C THR A 75 -12.21 17.27 10.21
N ALA A 76 -13.48 17.31 10.59
CA ALA A 76 -14.39 18.40 10.22
C ALA A 76 -14.02 19.81 10.72
N LYS A 77 -13.45 19.98 11.91
CA LYS A 77 -13.32 21.33 12.52
C LYS A 77 -11.91 21.91 12.52
N ASN A 78 -10.90 21.17 12.96
CA ASN A 78 -9.56 21.73 13.14
C ASN A 78 -8.71 21.56 11.88
N GLU A 79 -8.68 20.36 11.32
CA GLU A 79 -7.87 20.06 10.13
C GLU A 79 -8.36 20.82 8.89
N LYS A 80 -9.67 20.91 8.67
CA LYS A 80 -10.23 21.73 7.58
C LYS A 80 -9.87 23.22 7.71
N LYS A 81 -9.85 23.77 8.93
CA LYS A 81 -9.45 25.17 9.15
C LYS A 81 -7.96 25.38 8.86
N CYS A 82 -7.09 24.48 9.31
CA CYS A 82 -5.66 24.54 9.00
C CYS A 82 -5.41 24.41 7.50
N TYR A 83 -6.11 23.50 6.83
CA TYR A 83 -6.00 23.36 5.38
C TYR A 83 -6.47 24.64 4.64
N GLN A 84 -7.55 25.28 5.08
CA GLN A 84 -7.96 26.57 4.52
C GLN A 84 -6.93 27.68 4.74
N GLN A 85 -6.17 27.67 5.83
CA GLN A 85 -5.07 28.61 6.05
C GLN A 85 -3.91 28.34 5.09
N ILE A 86 -3.53 27.07 4.89
CA ILE A 86 -2.54 26.65 3.88
C ILE A 86 -2.93 27.17 2.49
N LEU A 87 -4.19 26.97 2.08
CA LEU A 87 -4.68 27.44 0.78
C LEU A 87 -4.58 28.96 0.63
N LYS A 88 -4.87 29.72 1.69
CA LYS A 88 -4.71 31.17 1.70
C LYS A 88 -3.25 31.59 1.55
N GLU A 89 -2.32 30.91 2.23
CA GLU A 89 -0.89 31.20 2.09
C GLU A 89 -0.37 30.91 0.68
N LEU A 90 -0.94 29.92 0.00
CA LEU A 90 -0.65 29.63 -1.41
C LEU A 90 -1.42 30.54 -2.39
N ASN A 91 -2.28 31.45 -1.92
CA ASN A 91 -3.20 32.25 -2.73
C ASN A 91 -4.13 31.40 -3.63
N ILE A 92 -4.68 30.32 -3.08
CA ILE A 92 -5.55 29.36 -3.77
C ILE A 92 -6.98 29.41 -3.21
N GLN A 93 -7.97 29.21 -4.08
CA GLN A 93 -9.38 29.10 -3.69
C GLN A 93 -9.65 27.84 -2.86
N SER A 94 -10.64 27.90 -1.96
CA SER A 94 -10.90 26.85 -0.97
C SER A 94 -11.33 25.49 -1.54
N ASP A 95 -11.80 25.47 -2.78
CA ASP A 95 -12.34 24.31 -3.50
C ASP A 95 -11.38 23.78 -4.58
N ALA A 96 -10.15 24.31 -4.64
CA ALA A 96 -9.16 23.88 -5.62
C ALA A 96 -8.81 22.39 -5.47
N PRO A 97 -8.59 21.68 -6.60
CA PRO A 97 -8.12 20.29 -6.59
C PRO A 97 -6.74 20.18 -5.94
N ILE A 98 -6.45 19.04 -5.30
CA ILE A 98 -5.16 18.85 -4.62
C ILE A 98 -4.01 18.83 -5.61
N SER A 99 -4.24 18.37 -6.85
CA SER A 99 -3.26 18.42 -7.93
C SER A 99 -2.74 19.85 -8.14
N TYR A 100 -3.65 20.81 -8.26
CA TYR A 100 -3.32 22.23 -8.42
C TYR A 100 -2.64 22.83 -7.18
N VAL A 101 -3.08 22.43 -5.98
CA VAL A 101 -2.46 22.88 -4.73
C VAL A 101 -1.01 22.40 -4.62
N LEU A 102 -0.75 21.14 -4.98
CA LEU A 102 0.60 20.57 -5.00
C LEU A 102 1.46 21.21 -6.09
N GLU A 103 0.92 21.41 -7.29
CA GLU A 103 1.61 22.13 -8.37
C GLU A 103 2.10 23.51 -7.89
N LYS A 104 1.21 24.30 -7.30
CA LYS A 104 1.55 25.64 -6.79
C LYS A 104 2.58 25.58 -5.67
N TYR A 105 2.45 24.63 -4.76
CA TYR A 105 3.45 24.43 -3.71
C TYR A 105 4.84 24.16 -4.30
N PHE A 106 4.99 23.18 -5.18
CA PHE A 106 6.30 22.85 -5.78
C PHE A 106 6.85 23.99 -6.65
N GLN A 107 6.02 24.74 -7.37
CA GLN A 107 6.46 25.94 -8.12
C GLN A 107 6.96 27.05 -7.19
N SER A 108 6.32 27.22 -6.02
CA SER A 108 6.62 28.29 -5.06
C SER A 108 7.67 27.91 -4.02
N MET A 109 8.16 26.67 -4.04
CA MET A 109 9.07 26.15 -3.02
C MET A 109 10.37 26.97 -2.99
N THR A 110 10.84 27.31 -1.80
CA THR A 110 12.12 28.03 -1.62
C THR A 110 12.92 27.40 -0.50
N GLU A 111 14.19 27.80 -0.37
CA GLU A 111 15.05 27.34 0.73
C GLU A 111 14.65 27.92 2.08
N LYS A 112 13.93 29.05 2.09
CA LYS A 112 13.41 29.68 3.30
C LYS A 112 12.17 28.94 3.78
N THR A 113 12.32 28.22 4.88
CA THR A 113 11.20 27.60 5.59
C THR A 113 10.26 28.67 6.12
N ASN A 114 9.00 28.61 5.72
CA ASN A 114 7.94 29.40 6.35
C ASN A 114 7.78 28.92 7.81
N GLU A 115 7.89 29.84 8.77
CA GLU A 115 7.85 29.54 10.20
C GLU A 115 6.44 29.19 10.70
N SER A 116 5.42 29.35 9.85
CA SER A 116 4.04 29.02 10.17
C SER A 116 3.89 27.54 10.49
N THR A 117 3.16 27.25 11.58
CA THR A 117 2.90 25.88 12.04
C THR A 117 1.42 25.55 12.02
N TYR A 118 1.11 24.33 11.61
CA TYR A 118 -0.24 23.85 11.33
C TYR A 118 -0.53 22.56 12.07
N THR A 119 -1.80 22.33 12.41
CA THR A 119 -2.19 21.04 12.97
C THR A 119 -1.95 19.93 11.94
N CYS A 120 -1.15 18.94 12.32
CA CYS A 120 -0.88 17.71 11.56
C CYS A 120 -2.21 16.98 11.31
N PRO A 121 -2.59 16.77 10.04
CA PRO A 121 -3.76 15.97 9.70
C PRO A 121 -3.62 14.55 10.25
N THR A 122 -4.71 13.99 10.78
CA THR A 122 -4.75 12.62 11.30
C THR A 122 -4.26 11.58 10.29
N CYS A 123 -4.45 11.81 8.99
CA CYS A 123 -3.99 10.89 7.95
C CYS A 123 -2.46 10.82 7.81
N LEU A 124 -1.75 11.84 8.28
CA LEU A 124 -0.29 11.92 8.26
C LEU A 124 0.36 11.32 9.50
N ALA A 125 -0.37 11.19 10.60
CA ALA A 125 0.10 10.55 11.83
C ALA A 125 -1.04 9.76 12.52
N PRO A 126 -1.59 8.72 11.86
CA PRO A 126 -2.77 7.99 12.33
C PRO A 126 -2.51 7.20 13.63
N GLU A 127 -1.25 6.89 13.95
CA GLU A 127 -0.85 6.21 15.18
C GLU A 127 -1.26 6.98 16.44
N PHE A 128 -1.29 8.31 16.38
CA PHE A 128 -1.68 9.15 17.51
C PHE A 128 -3.18 9.13 17.83
N TYR A 129 -3.97 8.49 16.98
CA TYR A 129 -5.42 8.45 17.07
C TYR A 129 -5.95 7.01 17.25
N GLU A 130 -5.07 6.04 17.51
CA GLU A 130 -5.46 4.70 17.93
C GLU A 130 -5.91 4.70 19.40
N PHE A 131 -7.22 4.81 19.64
CA PHE A 131 -7.81 4.84 20.98
C PHE A 131 -7.61 3.55 21.81
N ASN A 132 -7.26 2.41 21.19
CA ASN A 132 -7.37 1.08 21.80
C ASN A 132 -6.07 0.26 21.89
N ARG A 133 -4.91 0.74 21.44
CA ARG A 133 -3.67 -0.08 21.37
C ARG A 133 -2.57 0.30 22.33
N VAL A 134 -2.74 1.36 23.13
CA VAL A 134 -1.72 1.77 24.10
C VAL A 134 -2.22 1.52 25.52
N LEU A 135 -2.19 0.25 25.95
CA LEU A 135 -2.24 -0.10 27.36
C LEU A 135 -1.02 0.50 28.06
N GLY A 136 -1.23 1.45 28.98
CA GLY A 136 -0.20 1.86 29.96
C GLY A 136 0.56 3.16 29.75
N TYR A 137 0.25 4.02 28.76
CA TYR A 137 0.92 5.33 28.66
C TYR A 137 0.20 6.44 29.45
N THR A 138 0.59 6.58 30.72
CA THR A 138 0.26 7.72 31.60
C THR A 138 0.85 9.06 31.13
N GLU A 139 1.76 9.07 30.15
CA GLU A 139 2.40 10.29 29.61
C GLU A 139 1.82 10.81 28.26
N SER A 140 0.80 10.16 27.72
CA SER A 140 0.35 10.32 26.31
C SER A 140 -0.12 11.75 25.93
N ARG A 141 -0.68 12.53 26.86
CA ARG A 141 -1.19 13.88 26.53
C ARG A 141 -0.08 14.88 26.17
N ARG A 142 1.08 14.87 26.87
CA ARG A 142 2.13 15.89 26.70
C ARG A 142 3.06 15.65 25.50
N LYS A 143 3.30 14.39 25.10
CA LYS A 143 3.96 14.10 23.82
C LYS A 143 3.05 14.42 22.62
N SER A 144 1.74 14.30 22.77
CA SER A 144 0.78 14.55 21.68
C SER A 144 0.78 15.99 21.17
N ASP A 145 1.08 17.01 21.98
CA ASP A 145 0.93 18.41 21.54
C ASP A 145 2.11 18.96 20.73
N LYS A 146 3.32 18.42 20.92
CA LYS A 146 4.51 18.78 20.12
C LYS A 146 4.49 18.15 18.73
N TYR A 147 4.00 16.91 18.61
CA TYR A 147 3.95 16.18 17.33
C TYR A 147 2.63 16.37 16.55
N LYS A 148 1.69 17.16 17.10
CA LYS A 148 0.48 17.64 16.42
C LYS A 148 0.73 18.83 15.50
N LYS A 149 1.94 19.39 15.44
CA LYS A 149 2.23 20.56 14.61
C LYS A 149 3.27 20.25 13.55
N LEU A 150 3.02 20.70 12.33
CA LEU A 150 3.93 20.64 11.19
C LEU A 150 4.26 22.06 10.73
N SER A 151 5.49 22.29 10.27
CA SER A 151 5.79 23.48 9.47
C SER A 151 4.98 23.46 8.18
N PHE A 152 4.88 24.60 7.50
CA PHE A 152 4.27 24.67 6.17
C PHE A 152 4.81 23.60 5.21
N ASP A 153 6.13 23.48 5.10
CA ASP A 153 6.78 22.49 4.23
C ASP A 153 6.54 21.06 4.71
N GLY A 154 6.59 20.81 6.01
CA GLY A 154 6.28 19.49 6.56
C GLY A 154 4.83 19.08 6.27
N TYR A 155 3.89 20.02 6.34
CA TYR A 155 2.49 19.77 5.99
C TYR A 155 2.37 19.41 4.51
N MET A 156 2.89 20.26 3.63
CA MET A 156 2.73 20.08 2.19
C MET A 156 3.47 18.84 1.65
N LEU A 157 4.68 18.58 2.12
CA LEU A 157 5.42 17.37 1.75
C LEU A 157 4.81 16.11 2.35
N GLY A 158 4.26 16.18 3.56
CA GLY A 158 3.50 15.07 4.12
C GLY A 158 2.25 14.75 3.31
N ILE A 159 1.49 15.77 2.88
CA ILE A 159 0.36 15.60 1.95
C ILE A 159 0.81 15.03 0.60
N ALA A 160 1.91 15.54 0.02
CA ALA A 160 2.47 15.01 -1.21
C ALA A 160 2.84 13.53 -1.04
N GLY A 161 3.50 13.15 0.06
CA GLY A 161 3.83 11.77 0.42
C GLY A 161 2.61 10.87 0.63
N TYR A 162 1.54 11.40 1.22
CA TYR A 162 0.26 10.70 1.34
C TYR A 162 -0.32 10.36 -0.05
N VAL A 163 -0.28 11.33 -0.97
CA VAL A 163 -0.74 11.16 -2.35
C VAL A 163 0.13 10.17 -3.12
N THR A 164 1.46 10.28 -3.04
CA THR A 164 2.40 9.42 -3.77
C THR A 164 2.55 8.01 -3.20
N SER A 165 2.07 7.77 -1.98
CA SER A 165 2.01 6.42 -1.40
C SER A 165 0.68 5.71 -1.66
N TYR A 166 -0.37 6.44 -2.03
CA TYR A 166 -1.71 5.87 -2.23
C TYR A 166 -1.71 4.82 -3.34
N LEU A 167 -2.24 3.63 -3.04
CA LEU A 167 -2.45 2.55 -4.00
C LEU A 167 -3.90 2.48 -4.45
N ASP A 168 -4.82 2.13 -3.55
CA ASP A 168 -6.26 2.08 -3.84
C ASP A 168 -7.11 2.00 -2.56
N ARG A 169 -8.43 1.94 -2.73
CA ARG A 169 -9.39 1.59 -1.68
C ARG A 169 -9.82 0.13 -1.79
N VAL A 170 -9.58 -0.62 -0.73
CA VAL A 170 -9.95 -2.05 -0.65
C VAL A 170 -11.19 -2.22 0.21
N LYS A 171 -12.11 -3.06 -0.26
CA LYS A 171 -13.30 -3.45 0.48
C LYS A 171 -12.94 -4.50 1.53
N ILE A 172 -13.24 -4.23 2.81
CA ILE A 172 -13.02 -5.17 3.91
C ILE A 172 -14.31 -5.91 4.29
N THR A 173 -15.44 -5.18 4.32
CA THR A 173 -16.77 -5.75 4.56
C THR A 173 -17.79 -5.11 3.63
N ARG A 174 -19.06 -5.54 3.68
CA ARG A 174 -20.14 -5.01 2.80
C ARG A 174 -20.17 -3.48 2.75
N ASP A 175 -19.97 -2.82 3.89
CA ASP A 175 -20.12 -1.36 4.05
C ASP A 175 -18.83 -0.64 4.45
N ARG A 176 -17.68 -1.35 4.47
CA ARG A 176 -16.40 -0.77 4.92
C ARG A 176 -15.30 -0.92 3.89
N PHE A 177 -14.64 0.21 3.62
CA PHE A 177 -13.48 0.32 2.76
C PHE A 177 -12.34 0.97 3.54
N VAL A 178 -11.12 0.55 3.26
CA VAL A 178 -9.89 1.15 3.79
C VAL A 178 -9.06 1.71 2.64
N GLU A 179 -8.35 2.81 2.88
CA GLU A 179 -7.33 3.32 1.95
C GLU A 179 -6.01 2.59 2.19
N VAL A 180 -5.35 2.17 1.13
CA VAL A 180 -4.10 1.40 1.20
C VAL A 180 -2.97 2.23 0.64
N HIS A 181 -1.89 2.32 1.41
CA HIS A 181 -0.68 3.03 1.04
C HIS A 181 0.52 2.11 1.07
N LEU A 182 1.45 2.33 0.13
CA LEU A 182 2.75 1.66 0.06
C LEU A 182 3.83 2.59 0.61
N LEU A 183 4.53 2.13 1.62
CA LEU A 183 5.62 2.85 2.27
C LEU A 183 6.93 2.07 2.10
N PRO A 184 8.05 2.74 1.81
CA PRO A 184 9.38 2.17 1.95
C PRO A 184 9.62 1.68 3.37
N ASN A 185 10.14 0.47 3.52
CA ASN A 185 10.59 0.01 4.82
C ASN A 185 12.02 0.52 5.08
N VAL A 186 12.19 1.31 6.13
CA VAL A 186 13.49 1.90 6.52
C VAL A 186 14.27 0.97 7.46
N GLU A 187 13.56 0.09 8.17
CA GLU A 187 14.13 -0.84 9.15
C GLU A 187 14.32 -2.22 8.51
N GLY A 188 15.58 -2.58 8.22
CA GLY A 188 15.95 -3.91 7.72
C GLY A 188 16.00 -4.06 6.19
N ALA A 189 15.95 -2.97 5.42
CA ALA A 189 16.17 -3.05 3.97
C ALA A 189 17.66 -3.18 3.64
N HIS A 190 18.02 -4.14 2.79
CA HIS A 190 19.30 -4.07 2.08
C HIS A 190 19.28 -2.79 1.22
N PRO A 191 20.28 -1.91 1.27
CA PRO A 191 20.29 -0.63 0.54
C PRO A 191 20.02 -0.75 -0.97
N GLU A 192 20.39 -1.90 -1.56
CA GLU A 192 20.21 -2.25 -2.98
C GLU A 192 18.74 -2.44 -3.41
N ILE A 193 17.82 -2.57 -2.44
CA ILE A 193 16.39 -2.90 -2.65
C ILE A 193 15.54 -1.64 -2.99
N THR A 194 16.13 -0.45 -2.92
CA THR A 194 15.47 0.83 -3.26
C THR A 194 15.38 1.10 -4.77
N MET A 195 16.22 0.47 -5.59
CA MET A 195 16.35 0.80 -7.03
C MET A 195 15.07 0.57 -7.86
N ASN A 196 14.10 -0.22 -7.38
CA ASN A 196 12.88 -0.54 -8.14
C ASN A 196 11.57 -0.14 -7.43
N TRP A 197 11.62 0.67 -6.37
CA TRP A 197 10.40 1.04 -5.62
C TRP A 197 9.37 1.76 -6.51
N VAL A 198 9.81 2.70 -7.35
CA VAL A 198 8.92 3.48 -8.24
C VAL A 198 8.26 2.57 -9.27
N GLU A 199 8.99 1.60 -9.83
CA GLU A 199 8.43 0.63 -10.78
C GLU A 199 7.39 -0.26 -10.10
N MET A 200 7.69 -0.74 -8.89
CA MET A 200 6.74 -1.50 -8.06
C MET A 200 5.48 -0.68 -7.76
N TYR A 201 5.63 0.57 -7.31
CA TYR A 201 4.52 1.46 -7.05
C TYR A 201 3.62 1.62 -8.28
N LYS A 202 4.20 1.89 -9.46
CA LYS A 202 3.46 2.01 -10.72
C LYS A 202 2.67 0.75 -11.08
N LYS A 203 3.20 -0.45 -10.80
CA LYS A 203 2.53 -1.73 -11.05
C LYS A 203 1.36 -2.00 -10.10
N LEU A 204 1.46 -1.54 -8.85
CA LEU A 204 0.48 -1.82 -7.79
C LEU A 204 -0.62 -0.77 -7.68
N ARG A 205 -0.28 0.47 -8.02
CA ARG A 205 -1.20 1.59 -7.92
C ARG A 205 -2.45 1.30 -8.72
N PHE A 206 -3.60 1.53 -8.09
CA PHE A 206 -4.93 1.29 -8.66
C PHE A 206 -5.28 -0.17 -8.97
N GLY A 207 -4.45 -1.13 -8.55
CA GLY A 207 -4.60 -2.54 -8.87
C GLY A 207 -4.66 -3.48 -7.66
N ILE A 208 -4.68 -3.00 -6.42
CA ILE A 208 -4.83 -3.89 -5.25
C ILE A 208 -6.23 -4.48 -5.21
N GLU A 209 -6.29 -5.81 -5.23
CA GLU A 209 -7.53 -6.61 -5.27
C GLU A 209 -8.06 -6.97 -3.88
N GLY A 210 -7.19 -7.08 -2.87
CA GLY A 210 -7.58 -7.44 -1.51
C GLY A 210 -6.42 -7.38 -0.53
N LEU A 211 -6.72 -7.44 0.78
CA LEU A 211 -5.73 -7.39 1.86
C LEU A 211 -5.66 -8.67 2.70
N THR A 212 -6.67 -9.52 2.62
CA THR A 212 -6.79 -10.71 3.46
C THR A 212 -7.18 -11.93 2.62
N PRO A 213 -6.58 -13.10 2.86
CA PRO A 213 -5.50 -13.38 3.81
C PRO A 213 -4.16 -12.73 3.46
N VAL A 214 -3.32 -12.46 4.46
CA VAL A 214 -2.00 -11.80 4.28
C VAL A 214 -1.05 -12.66 3.44
N THR A 215 -1.16 -13.98 3.54
CA THR A 215 -0.39 -14.94 2.73
C THR A 215 -0.68 -14.78 1.23
N SER A 216 -1.96 -14.65 0.88
CA SER A 216 -2.42 -14.44 -0.49
C SER A 216 -2.01 -13.05 -1.00
N LEU A 217 -2.09 -12.02 -0.15
CA LEU A 217 -1.58 -10.67 -0.45
C LEU A 217 -0.07 -10.70 -0.77
N LEU A 218 0.74 -11.32 0.07
CA LEU A 218 2.18 -11.43 -0.12
C LEU A 218 2.51 -12.10 -1.47
N MET A 219 1.89 -13.25 -1.75
CA MET A 219 2.09 -13.94 -3.03
C MET A 219 1.64 -13.11 -4.22
N TRP A 220 0.51 -12.43 -4.11
CA TRP A 220 -0.01 -11.60 -5.20
C TRP A 220 0.93 -10.43 -5.49
N LEU A 221 1.44 -9.75 -4.45
CA LEU A 221 2.44 -8.68 -4.59
C LEU A 221 3.73 -9.20 -5.23
N SER A 222 4.26 -10.33 -4.75
CA SER A 222 5.45 -10.96 -5.34
C SER A 222 5.26 -11.28 -6.81
N LEU A 223 4.10 -11.82 -7.19
CA LEU A 223 3.79 -12.18 -8.57
C LEU A 223 3.65 -10.95 -9.47
N LYS A 224 2.98 -9.90 -8.99
CA LYS A 224 2.74 -8.67 -9.76
C LYS A 224 3.98 -7.83 -9.97
N THR A 225 4.84 -7.78 -8.98
CA THR A 225 5.97 -6.84 -8.96
C THR A 225 7.28 -7.50 -9.35
N ASN A 226 7.41 -8.81 -9.08
CA ASN A 226 8.67 -9.54 -9.07
C ASN A 226 9.74 -8.88 -8.15
N TYR A 227 9.27 -8.10 -7.17
CA TYR A 227 10.13 -7.34 -6.27
C TYR A 227 10.77 -8.25 -5.22
N ARG A 228 12.07 -8.07 -5.00
CA ARG A 228 12.82 -8.82 -3.98
C ARG A 228 13.21 -7.86 -2.87
N GLY A 229 12.44 -7.89 -1.79
CA GLY A 229 12.70 -7.07 -0.63
C GLY A 229 11.50 -6.91 0.29
N THR A 230 11.67 -6.06 1.30
CA THR A 230 10.62 -5.76 2.26
C THR A 230 9.79 -4.56 1.82
N VAL A 231 8.48 -4.70 1.95
CA VAL A 231 7.52 -3.63 1.69
C VAL A 231 6.63 -3.44 2.90
N GLN A 232 6.27 -2.18 3.16
CA GLN A 232 5.26 -1.87 4.15
C GLN A 232 3.98 -1.41 3.45
N LEU A 233 2.88 -2.11 3.71
CA LEU A 233 1.54 -1.65 3.37
C LEU A 233 0.83 -1.18 4.63
N ILE A 234 0.31 0.03 4.60
CA ILE A 234 -0.55 0.56 5.66
C ILE A 234 -1.97 0.70 5.11
N ALA A 235 -2.93 0.16 5.86
CA ALA A 235 -4.34 0.25 5.53
C ALA A 235 -5.04 1.12 6.56
N LEU A 236 -5.75 2.14 6.09
CA LEU A 236 -6.30 3.23 6.91
C LEU A 236 -7.82 3.27 6.83
N ASN A 237 -8.47 3.43 7.99
CA ASN A 237 -9.83 3.93 8.05
C ASN A 237 -9.78 5.44 7.90
N THR A 238 -10.32 5.97 6.80
CA THR A 238 -10.27 7.40 6.53
C THR A 238 -11.16 8.22 7.45
N ALA A 239 -10.71 9.44 7.78
CA ALA A 239 -11.47 10.36 8.58
C ALA A 239 -12.87 10.63 7.99
N ARG A 240 -13.90 10.60 8.84
CA ARG A 240 -15.29 10.92 8.47
C ARG A 240 -15.97 11.71 9.58
N GLY A 241 -16.37 12.94 9.28
CA GLY A 241 -16.98 13.84 10.26
C GLY A 241 -16.00 14.19 11.38
N GLN A 242 -16.30 13.77 12.60
CA GLN A 242 -15.42 13.98 13.76
C GLN A 242 -14.46 12.81 14.01
N ASN A 243 -14.61 11.69 13.30
CA ASN A 243 -13.75 10.52 13.48
C ASN A 243 -12.40 10.76 12.77
N PRO A 244 -11.26 10.61 13.47
CA PRO A 244 -9.94 10.75 12.88
C PRO A 244 -9.59 9.58 11.96
N THR A 245 -8.57 9.77 11.12
CA THR A 245 -7.96 8.66 10.38
C THR A 245 -7.26 7.72 11.38
N THR A 246 -7.49 6.42 11.27
CA THR A 246 -6.88 5.40 12.13
C THR A 246 -6.31 4.25 11.31
N ILE A 247 -5.31 3.55 11.86
CA ILE A 247 -4.75 2.37 11.20
C ILE A 247 -5.72 1.20 11.38
N TRP A 248 -6.15 0.62 10.26
CA TRP A 248 -6.88 -0.63 10.26
C TRP A 248 -5.93 -1.81 10.42
N ASN A 249 -4.84 -1.82 9.64
CA ASN A 249 -3.76 -2.80 9.77
C ASN A 249 -2.47 -2.30 9.11
N THR A 250 -1.34 -2.86 9.54
CA THR A 250 -0.02 -2.65 8.94
C THR A 250 0.57 -3.99 8.56
N PHE A 251 1.05 -4.11 7.33
CA PHE A 251 1.66 -5.32 6.79
C PHE A 251 3.11 -5.05 6.44
N ASN A 252 4.03 -5.70 7.14
CA ASN A 252 5.45 -5.71 6.79
C ASN A 252 5.73 -7.04 6.10
N LEU A 253 5.94 -7.01 4.79
CA LEU A 253 5.99 -8.21 3.94
C LEU A 253 7.37 -8.32 3.30
N ASP A 254 8.04 -9.46 3.51
CA ASP A 254 9.23 -9.81 2.74
C ASP A 254 8.83 -10.61 1.49
N LEU A 255 9.02 -9.99 0.33
CA LEU A 255 8.67 -10.57 -0.97
C LEU A 255 9.80 -11.42 -1.57
N THR A 256 11.00 -11.42 -0.97
CA THR A 256 12.24 -11.95 -1.57
C THR A 256 12.10 -13.40 -2.02
N ARG A 257 11.78 -14.30 -1.08
CA ARG A 257 11.71 -15.75 -1.33
C ARG A 257 10.61 -16.10 -2.33
N THR A 258 9.43 -15.53 -2.14
CA THR A 258 8.27 -15.79 -2.98
C THR A 258 8.49 -15.28 -4.41
N SER A 259 9.04 -14.08 -4.57
CA SER A 259 9.37 -13.52 -5.88
C SER A 259 10.47 -14.32 -6.59
N GLU A 260 11.48 -14.82 -5.86
CA GLU A 260 12.50 -15.70 -6.45
C GLU A 260 11.87 -16.97 -7.03
N ILE A 261 10.96 -17.62 -6.31
CA ILE A 261 10.28 -18.83 -6.78
C ILE A 261 9.36 -18.51 -7.96
N PHE A 262 8.55 -17.45 -7.87
CA PHE A 262 7.63 -17.08 -8.93
C PHE A 262 8.32 -16.57 -10.18
N SER A 263 9.55 -16.05 -10.09
CA SER A 263 10.35 -15.69 -11.26
C SER A 263 10.62 -16.88 -12.20
N LYS A 264 10.58 -18.12 -11.67
CA LYS A 264 10.80 -19.37 -12.41
C LYS A 264 9.53 -19.93 -13.05
N LEU A 265 8.36 -19.39 -12.72
CA LEU A 265 7.09 -19.81 -13.32
C LEU A 265 7.02 -19.35 -14.78
N GLU A 266 6.56 -20.24 -15.65
CA GLU A 266 6.15 -19.85 -17.00
C GLU A 266 4.91 -18.92 -16.93
N GLU A 267 4.77 -18.06 -17.94
CA GLU A 267 3.78 -16.97 -17.95
C GLU A 267 2.32 -17.47 -17.88
N ASN A 268 2.03 -18.62 -18.47
CA ASN A 268 0.72 -19.29 -18.36
C ASN A 268 0.38 -19.65 -16.90
N TYR A 269 1.33 -20.22 -16.13
CA TYR A 269 1.12 -20.58 -14.73
C TYR A 269 1.07 -19.35 -13.84
N LYS A 270 1.84 -18.28 -14.16
CA LYS A 270 1.72 -16.99 -13.46
C LYS A 270 0.29 -16.46 -13.57
N LYS A 271 -0.28 -16.41 -14.77
CA LYS A 271 -1.67 -15.96 -14.97
C LYS A 271 -2.69 -16.81 -14.23
N MET A 272 -2.51 -18.14 -14.20
CA MET A 272 -3.39 -19.03 -13.44
C MET A 272 -3.29 -18.82 -11.93
N LEU A 273 -2.06 -18.66 -11.41
CA LEU A 273 -1.83 -18.35 -10.00
C LEU A 273 -2.41 -16.98 -9.64
N GLU A 274 -2.27 -15.99 -10.50
CA GLU A 274 -2.87 -14.67 -10.28
C GLU A 274 -4.39 -14.76 -10.14
N ARG A 275 -5.07 -15.49 -11.04
CA ARG A 275 -6.51 -15.72 -10.96
C ARG A 275 -6.91 -16.42 -9.66
N LEU A 276 -6.15 -17.43 -9.23
CA LEU A 276 -6.35 -18.11 -7.95
C LEU A 276 -6.32 -17.11 -6.79
N LEU A 277 -5.32 -16.23 -6.76
CA LEU A 277 -5.15 -15.23 -5.70
C LEU A 277 -6.25 -14.15 -5.75
N ILE A 278 -6.69 -13.74 -6.93
CA ILE A 278 -7.82 -12.82 -7.11
C ILE A 278 -9.13 -13.46 -6.60
N ASP A 279 -9.34 -14.75 -6.88
CA ASP A 279 -10.53 -15.48 -6.43
C ASP A 279 -10.60 -15.59 -4.89
N VAL A 280 -9.46 -15.57 -4.19
CA VAL A 280 -9.39 -15.47 -2.73
C VAL A 280 -9.96 -14.15 -2.21
N PHE A 281 -9.66 -13.04 -2.88
CA PHE A 281 -10.11 -11.72 -2.45
C PHE A 281 -11.59 -11.47 -2.74
N ASN A 282 -12.10 -12.03 -3.85
CA ASN A 282 -13.44 -11.74 -4.36
C ASN A 282 -14.60 -12.52 -3.73
N GLN A 283 -14.36 -13.30 -2.67
CA GLN A 283 -15.40 -14.07 -1.96
C GLN A 283 -16.28 -14.93 -2.89
N THR A 284 -15.68 -15.50 -3.93
CA THR A 284 -16.34 -16.37 -4.91
C THR A 284 -16.79 -17.72 -4.31
N VAL A 285 -17.59 -18.51 -5.02
CA VAL A 285 -18.02 -19.86 -4.58
C VAL A 285 -16.81 -20.78 -4.36
N THR A 286 -15.72 -20.58 -5.12
CA THR A 286 -14.46 -21.31 -4.99
C THR A 286 -13.54 -20.77 -3.89
N ASN A 287 -13.94 -19.72 -3.16
CA ASN A 287 -13.08 -18.99 -2.23
C ASN A 287 -12.48 -19.89 -1.14
N ASN A 288 -13.26 -20.79 -0.54
CA ASN A 288 -12.74 -21.67 0.51
C ASN A 288 -11.60 -22.58 0.00
N PHE A 289 -11.73 -23.09 -1.22
CA PHE A 289 -10.66 -23.88 -1.84
C PHE A 289 -9.46 -23.01 -2.22
N ALA A 290 -9.71 -21.86 -2.83
CA ALA A 290 -8.66 -20.91 -3.22
C ALA A 290 -7.85 -20.44 -1.99
N ILE A 291 -8.52 -20.12 -0.88
CA ILE A 291 -7.87 -19.77 0.40
C ILE A 291 -6.98 -20.94 0.84
N LYS A 292 -7.54 -22.15 0.93
CA LYS A 292 -6.81 -23.34 1.40
C LYS A 292 -5.59 -23.63 0.53
N ILE A 293 -5.73 -23.62 -0.79
CA ILE A 293 -4.61 -23.85 -1.72
C ILE A 293 -3.58 -22.73 -1.62
N SER A 294 -4.00 -21.46 -1.59
CA SER A 294 -3.06 -20.34 -1.46
C SER A 294 -2.25 -20.44 -0.17
N GLN A 295 -2.87 -20.83 0.94
CA GLN A 295 -2.18 -21.05 2.20
C GLN A 295 -1.18 -22.21 2.12
N LEU A 296 -1.57 -23.34 1.54
CA LEU A 296 -0.65 -24.48 1.35
C LEU A 296 0.53 -24.14 0.43
N ILE A 297 0.30 -23.36 -0.65
CA ILE A 297 1.37 -22.88 -1.53
C ILE A 297 2.35 -22.01 -0.71
N PHE A 298 1.83 -21.09 0.09
CA PHE A 298 2.67 -20.24 0.95
C PHE A 298 3.47 -21.05 1.97
N GLU A 299 2.84 -22.02 2.63
CA GLU A 299 3.50 -22.89 3.62
C GLU A 299 4.58 -23.77 2.96
N ALA A 300 4.32 -24.31 1.77
CA ALA A 300 5.29 -25.06 0.97
C ALA A 300 6.48 -24.19 0.53
N ILE A 301 6.22 -22.97 0.04
CA ILE A 301 7.26 -22.00 -0.32
C ILE A 301 8.19 -21.74 0.89
N ASN A 302 7.61 -21.57 2.07
CA ASN A 302 8.36 -21.28 3.30
C ASN A 302 8.85 -22.53 4.04
N GLN A 303 8.66 -23.73 3.48
CA GLN A 303 9.05 -25.01 4.09
C GLN A 303 8.46 -25.25 5.50
N THR A 304 7.30 -24.65 5.80
CA THR A 304 6.59 -24.91 7.06
C THR A 304 5.70 -26.14 6.97
N LYS A 305 5.43 -26.64 5.76
CA LYS A 305 4.73 -27.89 5.49
C LYS A 305 5.38 -28.72 4.38
N PRO A 306 5.20 -30.06 4.38
CA PRO A 306 5.67 -30.95 3.32
C PRO A 306 5.03 -30.62 1.96
N LEU A 307 5.82 -30.76 0.88
CA LEU A 307 5.36 -30.50 -0.49
C LEU A 307 4.30 -31.50 -0.94
N GLU A 308 4.31 -32.70 -0.39
CA GLU A 308 3.40 -33.81 -0.68
C GLU A 308 1.97 -33.47 -0.26
N GLU A 309 1.79 -32.75 0.86
CA GLU A 309 0.47 -32.31 1.32
C GLU A 309 -0.15 -31.32 0.33
N LEU A 310 0.65 -30.38 -0.17
CA LEU A 310 0.24 -29.44 -1.21
C LEU A 310 -0.16 -30.20 -2.49
N LEU A 311 0.67 -31.15 -2.95
CA LEU A 311 0.39 -31.92 -4.16
C LEU A 311 -0.88 -32.78 -4.00
N TYR A 312 -1.06 -33.43 -2.85
CA TYR A 312 -2.22 -34.27 -2.55
C TYR A 312 -3.52 -33.45 -2.58
N VAL A 313 -3.57 -32.34 -1.82
CA VAL A 313 -4.78 -31.50 -1.74
C VAL A 313 -5.10 -30.84 -3.08
N GLY A 314 -4.08 -30.30 -3.77
CA GLY A 314 -4.26 -29.68 -5.08
C GLY A 314 -4.63 -30.67 -6.19
N SER A 315 -4.22 -31.93 -6.08
CA SER A 315 -4.54 -32.96 -7.08
C SER A 315 -5.90 -33.63 -6.84
N ARG A 316 -6.30 -33.82 -5.57
CA ARG A 316 -7.56 -34.48 -5.20
C ARG A 316 -8.78 -33.76 -5.78
N GLU A 317 -8.87 -32.44 -5.58
CA GLU A 317 -10.03 -31.68 -6.06
C GLU A 317 -10.10 -31.62 -7.59
N GLY A 318 -8.95 -31.49 -8.26
CA GLY A 318 -8.88 -31.60 -9.72
C GLY A 318 -9.32 -32.97 -10.23
N ALA A 319 -8.90 -34.06 -9.57
CA ALA A 319 -9.28 -35.42 -9.94
C ALA A 319 -10.78 -35.67 -9.78
N LEU A 320 -11.42 -35.10 -8.74
CA LEU A 320 -12.87 -35.19 -8.56
C LEU A 320 -13.63 -34.54 -9.73
N VAL A 321 -13.15 -33.40 -10.23
CA VAL A 321 -13.73 -32.76 -11.43
C VAL A 321 -13.52 -33.62 -12.68
N THR A 322 -12.31 -34.17 -12.90
CA THR A 322 -12.05 -35.09 -14.01
C THR A 322 -12.96 -36.32 -13.98
N ILE A 323 -13.20 -36.90 -12.80
CA ILE A 323 -14.09 -38.05 -12.65
C ILE A 323 -15.52 -37.67 -13.02
N LYS A 324 -16.02 -36.51 -12.58
CA LYS A 324 -17.34 -36.00 -12.98
C LYS A 324 -17.44 -35.83 -14.50
N GLU A 325 -16.38 -35.34 -15.17
CA GLU A 325 -16.35 -35.17 -16.63
C GLU A 325 -16.48 -36.52 -17.34
N VAL A 326 -15.70 -37.51 -16.90
CA VAL A 326 -15.70 -38.86 -17.48
C VAL A 326 -17.06 -39.55 -17.27
N LEU A 327 -17.71 -39.32 -16.12
CA LEU A 327 -19.03 -39.88 -15.81
C LEU A 327 -20.19 -39.12 -16.48
N GLY A 328 -19.91 -38.08 -17.29
CA GLY A 328 -20.94 -37.29 -17.97
C GLY A 328 -21.81 -36.46 -17.01
N LEU A 329 -21.34 -36.20 -15.80
CA LEU A 329 -22.08 -35.41 -14.81
C LEU A 329 -22.02 -33.92 -15.18
N GLN A 330 -23.08 -33.19 -14.87
CA GLN A 330 -23.10 -31.74 -15.05
C GLN A 330 -22.11 -31.08 -14.07
N ILE A 331 -21.17 -30.31 -14.60
CA ILE A 331 -20.13 -29.63 -13.83
C ILE A 331 -20.39 -28.13 -13.91
N ALA A 332 -20.43 -27.48 -12.76
CA ALA A 332 -20.56 -26.03 -12.74
C ALA A 332 -19.31 -25.40 -13.36
N GLN A 333 -19.49 -24.30 -14.10
CA GLN A 333 -18.36 -23.59 -14.73
C GLN A 333 -17.27 -23.19 -13.73
N GLU A 334 -17.66 -22.93 -12.48
CA GLU A 334 -16.77 -22.60 -11.36
C GLU A 334 -15.91 -23.78 -10.90
N GLU A 335 -16.42 -25.02 -10.96
CA GLU A 335 -15.65 -26.22 -10.59
C GLU A 335 -14.50 -26.49 -11.57
N ARG A 336 -14.62 -26.02 -12.83
CA ARG A 336 -13.51 -26.13 -13.81
C ARG A 336 -12.26 -25.35 -13.37
N LYS A 337 -12.40 -24.34 -12.50
CA LYS A 337 -11.24 -23.62 -11.92
C LYS A 337 -10.34 -24.54 -11.09
N TYR A 338 -10.88 -25.61 -10.49
CA TYR A 338 -10.07 -26.56 -9.72
C TYR A 338 -9.04 -27.28 -10.57
N LEU A 339 -9.33 -27.52 -11.86
CA LEU A 339 -8.38 -28.08 -12.81
C LEU A 339 -7.23 -27.10 -13.09
N GLU A 340 -7.54 -25.81 -13.24
CA GLU A 340 -6.51 -24.76 -13.44
C GLU A 340 -5.60 -24.68 -12.21
N TYR A 341 -6.17 -24.62 -11.01
CA TYR A 341 -5.41 -24.53 -9.76
C TYR A 341 -4.56 -25.79 -9.53
N SER A 342 -5.08 -26.97 -9.87
CA SER A 342 -4.33 -28.23 -9.80
C SER A 342 -3.09 -28.22 -10.69
N ARG A 343 -3.20 -27.64 -11.90
CA ARG A 343 -2.06 -27.50 -12.83
C ARG A 343 -0.97 -26.58 -12.25
N VAL A 344 -1.36 -25.45 -11.65
CA VAL A 344 -0.44 -24.55 -10.96
C VAL A 344 0.29 -25.25 -9.83
N VAL A 345 -0.45 -25.99 -8.98
CA VAL A 345 0.13 -26.75 -7.87
C VAL A 345 1.17 -27.77 -8.34
N LYS A 346 0.84 -28.56 -9.39
CA LYS A 346 1.77 -29.56 -9.95
C LYS A 346 3.05 -28.92 -10.49
N HIS A 347 2.93 -27.77 -11.14
CA HIS A 347 4.09 -27.06 -11.67
C HIS A 347 4.95 -26.45 -10.55
N LEU A 348 4.33 -25.82 -9.54
CA LEU A 348 5.02 -25.33 -8.34
C LEU A 348 5.74 -26.46 -7.59
N PHE A 349 5.11 -27.62 -7.44
CA PHE A 349 5.72 -28.79 -6.83
C PHE A 349 7.05 -29.15 -7.53
N ARG A 350 7.07 -29.21 -8.87
CA ARG A 350 8.30 -29.50 -9.62
C ARG A 350 9.42 -28.48 -9.36
N ILE A 351 9.09 -27.19 -9.28
CA ILE A 351 10.05 -26.12 -8.99
C ILE A 351 10.61 -26.23 -7.57
N LEU A 352 9.76 -26.58 -6.61
CA LEU A 352 10.14 -26.67 -5.20
C LEU A 352 10.92 -27.95 -4.90
N SER A 353 10.54 -29.07 -5.50
CA SER A 353 11.23 -30.37 -5.36
C SER A 353 12.59 -30.42 -6.05
N SER A 354 12.88 -29.54 -7.01
CA SER A 354 14.21 -29.46 -7.62
C SER A 354 15.23 -28.72 -6.75
N LYS A 355 14.83 -28.20 -5.58
CA LYS A 355 15.70 -27.48 -4.62
C LYS A 355 15.97 -28.24 -3.33
N SER A 356 15.21 -29.31 -3.05
CA SER A 356 15.46 -30.29 -1.98
C SER A 356 16.41 -31.37 -2.47
#